data_AF-A0A967WTW4-F1
#
_entry.id   AF-A0A967WTW4-F1
#
_cell.length_a   1.000
_cell.length_b   1.000
_cell.length_c   1.000
_cell.angle_alpha   90.00
_cell.angle_beta   90.00
_cell.angle_gamma   90.00
#
_symmetry.space_group_name_H-M   'P 1'
#
loop_
_entity.id
_entity.type
_entity.pdbx_description
1 polymer ?
#
loop_
_entity_poly.entity_id
_entity_poly.type
_entity_poly.pdbx_seq_one_letter_code
_entity_poly.pdbx_strand_id
1 'polypeptide(L)'
;MQIIGWLVLAIVALVVVYAFVVRPWHLRRGSTKDEVQRSLPGDELVPEPKFVWNQAITINAPASEVWPWVVQIGNQRAGWYSWDGIHRLLGVAGSVDDPRGSANRIIPELQNLRLGDEIRMMPEDMGVPGYKVVSIEPDR
;
A
#
# COMPACT_ATOMS: atom_id res chain seq x y z
N MET A 1 -16.03 24.31 -34.12
CA MET A 1 -16.30 22.85 -34.23
C MET A 1 -15.03 21.99 -34.24
N GLN A 2 -13.97 22.33 -35.00
CA GLN A 2 -12.77 21.47 -35.10
C GLN A 2 -11.97 21.29 -33.79
N ILE A 3 -11.83 22.35 -32.96
CA ILE A 3 -11.09 22.27 -31.68
C ILE A 3 -11.77 21.32 -30.69
N ILE A 4 -13.11 21.34 -30.64
CA ILE A 4 -13.88 20.43 -29.77
C ILE A 4 -13.65 18.97 -30.19
N GLY A 5 -13.61 18.69 -31.51
CA GLY A 5 -13.30 17.36 -32.03
C GLY A 5 -11.93 16.85 -31.59
N TRP A 6 -10.89 17.69 -31.68
CA TRP A 6 -9.54 17.33 -31.23
C TRP A 6 -9.44 17.12 -29.72
N LEU A 7 -10.14 17.93 -28.91
CA LEU A 7 -10.18 17.76 -27.46
C LEU A 7 -10.86 16.44 -27.07
N VAL A 8 -11.98 16.10 -27.71
CA VAL A 8 -12.66 14.82 -27.47
C VAL A 8 -11.75 13.65 -27.84
N LEU A 9 -11.08 13.72 -29.01
CA LEU A 9 -10.13 12.68 -29.42
C LEU A 9 -8.96 12.53 -28.44
N ALA A 10 -8.42 13.64 -27.94
CA ALA A 10 -7.34 13.62 -26.95
C ALA A 10 -7.79 12.99 -25.62
N ILE A 11 -8.98 13.34 -25.12
CA ILE A 11 -9.54 12.75 -23.90
C ILE A 11 -9.77 11.24 -24.09
N VAL A 12 -10.36 10.83 -25.21
CA VAL A 12 -10.57 9.41 -25.52
C VAL A 12 -9.24 8.67 -25.58
N ALA A 13 -8.23 9.23 -26.25
CA ALA A 13 -6.91 8.64 -26.30
C ALA A 13 -6.28 8.48 -24.91
N LEU A 14 -6.39 9.50 -24.04
CA LEU A 14 -5.90 9.44 -22.66
C LEU A 14 -6.62 8.37 -21.85
N VAL A 15 -7.95 8.26 -21.97
CA VAL A 15 -8.73 7.22 -21.28
C VAL A 15 -8.32 5.84 -21.76
N VAL A 16 -8.12 5.64 -23.06
CA VAL A 16 -7.68 4.35 -23.63
C VAL A 16 -6.28 3.99 -23.12
N VAL A 17 -5.32 4.92 -23.20
CA VAL A 17 -3.96 4.70 -22.70
C VAL A 17 -3.98 4.38 -21.20
N TYR A 18 -4.78 5.12 -20.42
CA TYR A 18 -4.91 4.85 -18.99
C TYR A 18 -5.50 3.46 -18.73
N ALA A 19 -6.61 3.11 -19.39
CA ALA A 19 -7.33 1.87 -19.15
C ALA A 19 -6.53 0.62 -19.55
N PHE A 20 -5.79 0.67 -20.66
CA PHE A 20 -5.12 -0.51 -21.22
C PHE A 20 -3.61 -0.58 -20.93
N VAL A 21 -2.97 0.52 -20.57
CA VAL A 21 -1.52 0.56 -20.33
C VAL A 21 -1.21 0.90 -18.88
N VAL A 22 -1.64 2.08 -18.43
CA VAL A 22 -1.25 2.60 -17.11
C VAL A 22 -1.87 1.79 -15.98
N ARG A 23 -3.19 1.58 -16.02
CA ARG A 23 -3.94 0.89 -14.97
C ARG A 23 -3.47 -0.56 -14.82
N PRO A 24 -3.41 -1.41 -15.87
CA PRO A 24 -2.97 -2.79 -15.70
C PRO A 24 -1.53 -2.90 -15.22
N TRP A 25 -0.63 -2.01 -15.66
CA TRP A 25 0.75 -1.98 -15.18
C TRP A 25 0.85 -1.63 -13.70
N HIS A 26 0.18 -0.57 -13.26
CA HIS A 26 0.18 -0.13 -11.86
C HIS A 26 -0.38 -1.22 -10.92
N LEU A 27 -1.46 -1.88 -11.34
CA LEU A 27 -2.17 -2.92 -10.58
C LEU A 27 -1.41 -4.25 -10.42
N ARG A 28 -0.29 -4.44 -11.11
CA ARG A 28 0.52 -5.67 -11.01
C ARG A 28 2.01 -5.39 -10.83
N ARG A 29 2.34 -4.17 -10.42
CA ARG A 29 3.72 -3.69 -10.43
C ARG A 29 4.63 -4.66 -9.66
N GLY A 30 5.65 -5.16 -10.35
CA GLY A 30 6.63 -6.10 -9.79
C GLY A 30 6.15 -7.54 -9.61
N SER A 31 4.86 -7.82 -9.83
CA SER A 31 4.30 -9.17 -9.77
C SER A 31 4.32 -9.87 -11.12
N THR A 32 4.69 -11.14 -11.12
CA THR A 32 4.54 -12.07 -12.24
C THR A 32 3.07 -12.47 -12.44
N LYS A 33 2.75 -13.09 -13.58
CA LYS A 33 1.39 -13.59 -13.83
C LYS A 33 0.97 -14.64 -12.81
N ASP A 34 1.89 -15.52 -12.42
CA ASP A 34 1.62 -16.60 -11.48
C ASP A 34 1.39 -16.05 -10.06
N GLU A 35 2.17 -15.03 -9.65
CA GLU A 35 1.98 -14.33 -8.38
C GLU A 35 0.66 -13.54 -8.31
N VAL A 36 0.14 -13.07 -9.45
CA VAL A 36 -1.17 -12.41 -9.50
C VAL A 36 -2.32 -13.42 -9.39
N GLN A 37 -2.14 -14.64 -9.89
CA GLN A 37 -3.18 -15.67 -9.95
C GLN A 37 -3.22 -16.58 -8.71
N ARG A 38 -2.17 -16.61 -7.88
CA ARG A 38 -2.15 -17.40 -6.65
C ARG A 38 -3.09 -16.81 -5.59
N SER A 39 -3.67 -17.69 -4.77
CA SER A 39 -4.29 -17.27 -3.52
C SER A 39 -3.21 -16.79 -2.54
N LEU A 40 -3.49 -15.69 -1.86
CA LEU A 40 -2.66 -15.11 -0.82
C LEU A 40 -3.29 -15.28 0.56
N PRO A 41 -2.48 -15.32 1.63
CA PRO A 41 -3.01 -15.34 2.98
C PRO A 41 -3.87 -14.12 3.26
N GLY A 42 -5.08 -14.33 3.80
CA GLY A 42 -6.01 -13.26 4.11
C GLY A 42 -6.99 -12.93 2.98
N ASP A 43 -6.86 -13.51 1.79
CA ASP A 43 -7.86 -13.37 0.71
C ASP A 43 -9.25 -13.85 1.19
N GLU A 44 -9.28 -14.85 2.07
CA GLU A 44 -10.51 -15.38 2.68
C GLU A 44 -11.21 -14.40 3.63
N LEU A 45 -10.54 -13.36 4.10
CA LEU A 45 -11.11 -12.35 5.00
C LEU A 45 -12.07 -11.40 4.28
N VAL A 46 -11.95 -11.28 2.96
CA VAL A 46 -12.81 -10.43 2.11
C VAL A 46 -13.33 -11.28 0.94
N PRO A 47 -14.41 -12.05 1.13
CA PRO A 47 -14.90 -12.98 0.11
C PRO A 47 -15.32 -12.32 -1.21
N GLU A 48 -15.78 -11.06 -1.15
CA GLU A 48 -16.24 -10.28 -2.30
C GLU A 48 -15.50 -8.93 -2.36
N PRO A 49 -14.22 -8.90 -2.75
CA PRO A 49 -13.44 -7.67 -2.78
C PRO A 49 -13.96 -6.76 -3.89
N LYS A 50 -14.27 -5.50 -3.56
CA LYS A 50 -14.62 -4.48 -4.56
C LYS A 50 -13.46 -4.14 -5.48
N PHE A 51 -12.24 -4.36 -5.01
CA PHE A 51 -11.01 -4.06 -5.71
C PHE A 51 -9.87 -4.96 -5.23
N VAL A 52 -9.04 -5.43 -6.15
CA VAL A 52 -7.87 -6.27 -5.87
C VAL A 52 -6.65 -5.63 -6.54
N TRP A 53 -5.55 -5.56 -5.81
CA TRP A 53 -4.29 -5.02 -6.27
C TRP A 53 -3.13 -5.81 -5.69
N ASN A 54 -2.38 -6.49 -6.56
CA ASN A 54 -1.23 -7.30 -6.16
C ASN A 54 0.05 -6.62 -6.67
N GLN A 55 0.91 -6.18 -5.75
CA GLN A 55 2.26 -5.70 -6.09
C GLN A 55 3.28 -6.57 -5.38
N ALA A 56 4.45 -6.69 -5.99
CA ALA A 56 5.54 -7.44 -5.40
C ALA A 56 6.87 -6.70 -5.55
N ILE A 57 7.74 -6.95 -4.58
CA ILE A 57 9.15 -6.62 -4.63
C ILE A 57 9.92 -7.80 -4.04
N THR A 58 10.96 -8.25 -4.74
CA THR A 58 11.84 -9.30 -4.23
C THR A 58 12.87 -8.69 -3.30
N ILE A 59 12.92 -9.17 -2.05
CA ILE A 59 13.93 -8.80 -1.07
C ILE A 59 14.82 -10.02 -0.85
N ASN A 60 16.12 -9.89 -1.14
CA ASN A 60 17.09 -10.97 -0.98
C ASN A 60 17.57 -11.06 0.48
N ALA A 61 16.66 -11.33 1.41
CA ALA A 61 16.94 -11.48 2.83
C ALA A 61 15.99 -12.52 3.47
N PRO A 62 16.37 -13.16 4.60
CA PRO A 62 15.46 -14.01 5.35
C PRO A 62 14.21 -13.27 5.85
N ALA A 63 13.08 -13.96 5.94
CA ALA A 63 11.83 -13.38 6.46
C ALA A 63 12.01 -12.78 7.86
N SER A 64 12.82 -13.40 8.72
CA SER A 64 13.15 -12.90 10.06
C SER A 64 13.85 -11.53 10.07
N GLU A 65 14.54 -11.14 9.00
CA GLU A 65 15.15 -9.82 8.85
C GLU A 65 14.20 -8.79 8.24
N VAL A 66 13.22 -9.23 7.44
CA VAL A 66 12.22 -8.38 6.80
C VAL A 66 11.06 -8.08 7.74
N TRP A 67 10.65 -9.07 8.55
CA TRP A 67 9.49 -8.98 9.42
C TRP A 67 9.48 -7.76 10.36
N PRO A 68 10.59 -7.38 11.02
CA PRO A 68 10.63 -6.20 11.88
C PRO A 68 10.25 -4.89 11.17
N TRP A 69 10.45 -4.81 9.85
CA TRP A 69 10.02 -3.68 9.03
C TRP A 69 8.52 -3.73 8.71
N VAL A 70 7.99 -4.92 8.40
CA VAL A 70 6.57 -5.11 8.06
C VAL A 70 5.68 -4.85 9.27
N VAL A 71 6.04 -5.41 10.43
CA VAL A 71 5.22 -5.33 11.64
C VAL A 71 5.05 -3.89 12.16
N GLN A 72 5.96 -2.98 11.82
CA GLN A 72 5.91 -1.58 12.26
C GLN A 72 5.20 -0.62 11.30
N ILE A 73 4.72 -1.11 10.15
CA ILE A 73 3.99 -0.29 9.15
C ILE A 73 2.77 0.40 9.77
N GLY A 74 2.53 1.64 9.36
CA GLY A 74 1.29 2.35 9.62
C GLY A 74 1.45 3.86 9.78
N ASN A 75 0.35 4.60 9.62
CA ASN A 75 0.30 6.00 10.02
C ASN A 75 0.43 6.12 11.54
N GLN A 76 1.15 7.14 12.02
CA GLN A 76 1.55 7.27 13.44
C GLN A 76 2.38 6.09 13.98
N ARG A 77 2.94 5.26 13.08
CA ARG A 77 3.89 4.17 13.40
C ARG A 77 5.20 4.40 12.65
N ALA A 78 5.71 3.44 11.89
CA ALA A 78 6.93 3.61 11.11
C ALA A 78 6.69 4.23 9.72
N GLY A 79 5.46 4.60 9.38
CA GLY A 79 5.10 5.05 8.03
C GLY A 79 4.75 3.87 7.11
N TRP A 80 4.62 4.17 5.82
CA TRP A 80 4.05 3.24 4.81
C TRP A 80 5.09 2.65 3.85
N TYR A 81 6.36 3.05 3.96
CA TYR A 81 7.44 2.61 3.06
C TYR A 81 7.11 2.76 1.58
N SER A 82 6.40 3.83 1.22
CA SER A 82 6.04 4.10 -0.15
C SER A 82 6.38 5.54 -0.53
N TRP A 83 5.48 6.24 -1.21
CA TRP A 83 5.76 7.54 -1.80
C TRP A 83 5.58 8.66 -0.77
N ASP A 84 6.57 8.85 0.10
CA ASP A 84 6.52 9.87 1.17
C ASP A 84 6.21 11.28 0.63
N GLY A 85 6.64 11.62 -0.58
CA GLY A 85 6.27 12.88 -1.23
C GLY A 85 4.76 13.05 -1.49
N ILE A 86 4.09 11.99 -1.95
CA ILE A 86 2.63 11.98 -2.16
C ILE A 86 1.94 12.02 -0.80
N HIS A 87 2.42 11.25 0.17
CA HIS A 87 1.86 11.26 1.51
C HIS A 87 1.96 12.62 2.20
N ARG A 88 3.06 13.36 1.98
CA ARG A 88 3.22 14.72 2.49
C ARG A 88 2.19 15.66 1.88
N LEU A 89 1.98 15.56 0.56
CA LEU A 89 0.97 16.37 -0.13
C LEU A 89 -0.45 16.10 0.41
N LEU A 90 -0.72 14.85 0.80
CA LEU A 90 -2.03 14.42 1.31
C LEU A 90 -2.18 14.57 2.84
N GLY A 91 -1.15 15.01 3.57
CA GLY A 91 -1.20 15.13 5.03
C GLY A 91 -1.22 13.80 5.78
N VAL A 92 -0.82 12.69 5.14
CA VAL A 92 -0.81 11.34 5.71
C VAL A 92 0.59 10.75 5.87
N ALA A 93 1.62 11.57 5.60
CA ALA A 93 3.02 11.20 5.80
C ALA A 93 3.38 11.13 7.28
N GLY A 94 4.50 10.47 7.52
CA GLY A 94 5.21 10.52 8.78
C GLY A 94 5.27 9.19 9.48
N SER A 95 6.32 9.07 10.26
CA SER A 95 6.57 8.05 11.26
C SER A 95 6.69 8.73 12.63
N VAL A 96 6.78 7.93 13.68
CA VAL A 96 7.07 8.42 15.03
C VAL A 96 8.45 9.10 15.13
N ASP A 97 9.37 8.77 14.22
CA ASP A 97 10.73 9.34 14.19
C ASP A 97 10.83 10.59 13.29
N ASP A 98 10.10 10.61 12.18
CA ASP A 98 10.12 11.70 11.21
C ASP A 98 8.70 12.00 10.69
N PRO A 99 8.12 13.19 10.96
CA PRO A 99 6.80 13.56 10.46
C PRO A 99 6.74 13.70 8.93
N ARG A 100 7.88 13.72 8.23
CA ARG A 100 7.97 13.92 6.78
C ARG A 100 8.18 12.64 5.99
N GLY A 101 8.47 11.51 6.66
CA GLY A 101 8.85 10.28 5.97
C GLY A 101 8.67 9.02 6.80
N SER A 102 8.82 7.88 6.11
CA SER A 102 8.83 6.56 6.75
C SER A 102 10.15 6.36 7.50
N ALA A 103 10.12 5.61 8.62
CA ALA A 103 11.29 5.38 9.45
C ALA A 103 12.37 4.59 8.70
N ASN A 104 13.63 4.95 8.86
CA ASN A 104 14.76 4.26 8.23
C ASN A 104 15.49 3.30 9.18
N ARG A 105 14.82 2.91 10.27
CA ARG A 105 15.32 1.98 11.30
C ARG A 105 14.18 1.14 11.85
N ILE A 106 14.55 0.08 12.56
CA ILE A 106 13.62 -0.65 13.41
C ILE A 106 13.38 0.15 14.70
N ILE A 107 12.10 0.34 15.03
CA ILE A 107 11.65 1.04 16.23
C ILE A 107 11.20 -0.02 17.24
N PRO A 108 11.97 -0.25 18.34
CA PRO A 108 11.69 -1.33 19.30
C PRO A 108 10.26 -1.31 19.86
N GLU A 109 9.71 -0.12 20.09
CA GLU A 109 8.38 0.11 20.65
C GLU A 109 7.26 -0.39 19.73
N LEU A 110 7.50 -0.45 18.42
CA LEU A 110 6.52 -0.86 17.41
C LEU A 110 6.55 -2.37 17.11
N GLN A 111 7.43 -3.14 17.75
CA GLN A 111 7.62 -4.57 17.46
C GLN A 111 6.62 -5.47 18.20
N ASN A 112 5.97 -4.99 19.26
CA ASN A 112 5.03 -5.76 20.06
C ASN A 112 3.58 -5.61 19.58
N LEU A 113 3.34 -5.87 18.29
CA LEU A 113 2.00 -5.85 17.71
C LEU A 113 1.18 -7.04 18.23
N ARG A 114 -0.08 -6.80 18.59
CA ARG A 114 -0.98 -7.83 19.13
C ARG A 114 -2.23 -7.99 18.28
N LEU A 115 -2.85 -9.16 18.39
CA LEU A 115 -4.17 -9.40 17.82
C LEU A 115 -5.18 -8.40 18.40
N GLY A 116 -5.99 -7.82 17.52
CA GLY A 116 -6.98 -6.80 17.86
C GLY A 116 -6.45 -5.37 17.87
N ASP A 117 -5.13 -5.15 17.83
CA ASP A 117 -4.57 -3.81 17.68
C ASP A 117 -5.06 -3.16 16.37
N GLU A 118 -5.11 -1.83 16.36
CA GLU A 118 -5.54 -1.05 15.21
C GLU A 118 -4.34 -0.37 14.54
N ILE A 119 -4.19 -0.57 13.24
CA ILE A 119 -3.23 0.13 12.38
C ILE A 119 -3.99 1.20 11.61
N ARG A 120 -3.76 2.46 11.96
CA ARG A 120 -4.44 3.60 11.33
C ARG A 120 -3.92 3.81 9.91
N MET A 121 -4.84 4.07 8.97
CA MET A 121 -4.51 4.42 7.59
C MET A 121 -4.13 5.90 7.46
N MET A 122 -4.80 6.75 8.23
CA MET A 122 -4.72 8.21 8.18
C MET A 122 -4.73 8.78 9.59
N PRO A 123 -4.36 10.06 9.76
CA PRO A 123 -4.54 10.77 11.01
C PRO A 123 -5.98 10.68 11.55
N GLU A 124 -6.10 10.64 12.87
CA GLU A 124 -7.37 10.42 13.58
C GLU A 124 -8.44 11.49 13.27
N ASP A 125 -8.01 12.73 13.06
CA ASP A 125 -8.86 13.86 12.71
C ASP A 125 -9.51 13.74 11.32
N MET A 126 -9.03 12.83 10.46
CA MET A 126 -9.65 12.54 9.17
C MET A 126 -10.80 11.52 9.26
N GLY A 127 -11.03 10.91 10.42
CA GLY A 127 -12.20 10.04 10.66
C GLY A 127 -12.22 8.73 9.84
N VAL A 128 -11.09 8.32 9.28
CA VAL A 128 -10.96 7.06 8.54
C VAL A 128 -10.63 5.93 9.52
N PRO A 129 -11.42 4.83 9.54
CA PRO A 129 -11.14 3.71 10.44
C PRO A 129 -9.82 3.03 10.09
N GLY A 130 -9.11 2.55 11.10
CA GLY A 130 -7.92 1.74 10.91
C GLY A 130 -8.23 0.27 10.61
N TYR A 131 -7.19 -0.47 10.25
CA TYR A 131 -7.23 -1.90 10.04
C TYR A 131 -6.99 -2.62 11.36
N LYS A 132 -7.80 -3.65 11.66
CA LYS A 132 -7.57 -4.49 12.83
C LYS A 132 -6.62 -5.63 12.50
N VAL A 133 -5.70 -5.91 13.42
CA VAL A 133 -4.79 -7.06 13.32
C VAL A 133 -5.55 -8.33 13.67
N VAL A 134 -5.67 -9.25 12.71
CA VAL A 134 -6.43 -10.50 12.86
C VAL A 134 -5.55 -11.75 12.93
N SER A 135 -4.33 -11.68 12.42
CA SER A 135 -3.31 -12.73 12.50
C SER A 135 -1.91 -12.11 12.48
N ILE A 136 -0.93 -12.84 13.01
CA ILE A 136 0.48 -12.44 13.07
C ILE A 136 1.33 -13.69 12.82
N GLU A 137 2.09 -13.72 11.72
CA GLU A 137 2.87 -14.87 11.27
C GLU A 137 4.29 -14.42 10.84
N PRO A 138 5.26 -14.33 11.77
CA PRO A 138 6.56 -13.68 11.52
C PRO A 138 7.48 -14.34 10.47
N ASP A 139 7.38 -15.66 10.29
CA ASP A 139 8.36 -16.46 9.55
C ASP A 139 7.76 -17.09 8.27
N ARG A 140 6.74 -16.46 7.69
CA ARG A 140 6.06 -16.97 6.48
C ARG A 140 6.72 -16.57 5.17
#